data_AF-A0A843MAY0-F1
#
_entry.id   AF-A0A843MAY0-F1
#
_cell.length_a   1.000
_cell.length_b   1.000
_cell.length_c   1.000
_cell.angle_alpha   90.00
_cell.angle_beta   90.00
_cell.angle_gamma   90.00
#
_symmetry.space_group_name_H-M   'P 1'
#
loop_
_entity.id
_entity.type
_entity.pdbx_description
1 polymer ?
#
loop_
_entity_poly.entity_id
_entity_poly.type
_entity_poly.pdbx_seq_one_letter_code
_entity_poly.pdbx_strand_id
1 'polypeptide(L)'
;AVLRALTEVAQSRATQIQGAREDTVRADFARKAGYERMKRINKCYFEDEEDKISFRDIEDKSTNSITRDIEIVKDELMKNGLDKILYSDLTRPELGVSVVRIVIPTMELYSIDNTRAGDRCLKF
;
A
#
# COMPACT_ATOMS: atom_id res chain seq x y z
N ALA A 1 5.02 9.19 -5.85
CA ALA A 1 4.06 8.63 -4.86
C ALA A 1 2.75 9.43 -4.79
N VAL A 2 2.81 10.76 -4.60
CA VAL A 2 1.63 11.64 -4.40
C VAL A 2 0.55 11.50 -5.47
N LEU A 3 0.92 11.55 -6.76
CA LEU A 3 -0.03 11.38 -7.86
C LEU A 3 -0.79 10.06 -7.77
N ARG A 4 -0.10 8.94 -7.47
CA ARG A 4 -0.74 7.63 -7.31
C ARG A 4 -1.76 7.63 -6.17
N ALA A 5 -1.41 8.19 -5.02
CA ALA A 5 -2.31 8.29 -3.88
C ALA A 5 -3.58 9.09 -4.23
N LEU A 6 -3.45 10.24 -4.90
CA LEU A 6 -4.59 11.04 -5.34
C LEU A 6 -5.46 10.31 -6.38
N THR A 7 -4.84 9.62 -7.34
CA THR A 7 -5.58 8.82 -8.33
C THR A 7 -6.27 7.61 -7.72
N GLU A 8 -5.68 7.02 -6.68
CA GLU A 8 -6.27 5.88 -5.95
C GLU A 8 -7.50 6.32 -5.15
N VAL A 9 -7.50 7.53 -4.58
CA VAL A 9 -8.70 8.12 -3.98
C VAL A 9 -9.81 8.24 -5.02
N ALA A 10 -9.51 8.76 -6.21
CA ALA A 10 -10.49 8.86 -7.30
C ALA A 10 -11.02 7.48 -7.73
N GLN A 11 -10.13 6.50 -7.92
CA GLN A 11 -10.51 5.12 -8.27
C GLN A 11 -11.39 4.47 -7.19
N SER A 12 -11.04 4.65 -5.92
CA SER A 12 -11.78 4.09 -4.78
C SER A 12 -13.19 4.67 -4.71
N ARG A 13 -13.33 5.99 -4.90
CA ARG A 13 -14.63 6.68 -4.94
C ARG A 13 -15.48 6.25 -6.12
N ALA A 14 -14.91 6.18 -7.33
CA ALA A 14 -15.62 5.73 -8.52
C ALA A 14 -16.16 4.29 -8.34
N THR A 15 -15.31 3.39 -7.80
CA THR A 15 -15.68 2.00 -7.53
C THR A 15 -16.82 1.89 -6.51
N GLN A 16 -16.82 2.72 -5.47
CA GLN A 16 -17.91 2.78 -4.48
C GLN A 16 -19.22 3.26 -5.11
N ILE A 17 -19.18 4.32 -5.92
CA ILE A 17 -20.37 4.90 -6.56
C ILE A 17 -20.98 3.94 -7.58
N GLN A 18 -20.15 3.19 -8.32
CA GLN A 18 -20.61 2.20 -9.30
C GLN A 18 -21.32 1.00 -8.65
N GLY A 19 -21.26 0.86 -7.32
CA GLY A 19 -21.89 -0.25 -6.61
C GLY A 19 -21.08 -1.57 -6.65
N ALA A 20 -19.92 -1.59 -7.31
CA ALA A 20 -19.07 -2.79 -7.45
C ALA A 20 -18.49 -3.32 -6.12
N ARG A 21 -18.70 -2.62 -5.00
CA ARG A 21 -18.31 -3.02 -3.64
C ARG A 21 -19.46 -2.94 -2.62
N GLU A 22 -20.69 -2.81 -3.07
CA GLU A 22 -21.87 -2.68 -2.19
C GLU A 22 -22.11 -3.93 -1.34
N ASP A 23 -21.72 -5.11 -1.83
CA ASP A 23 -21.87 -6.38 -1.11
C ASP A 23 -20.81 -6.65 -0.03
N THR A 24 -19.98 -5.65 0.30
CA THR A 24 -18.96 -5.81 1.33
C THR A 24 -19.47 -5.43 2.72
N VAL A 25 -19.19 -6.28 3.72
CA VAL A 25 -19.53 -6.04 5.15
C VAL A 25 -19.09 -4.64 5.63
N ARG A 26 -18.00 -4.10 5.07
CA ARG A 26 -17.49 -2.75 5.36
C ARG A 26 -18.41 -1.63 4.85
N ALA A 27 -19.05 -1.78 3.69
CA ALA A 27 -19.94 -0.77 3.12
C ALA A 27 -21.21 -0.61 3.98
N ASP A 28 -21.79 -1.73 4.41
CA ASP A 28 -22.94 -1.74 5.32
C ASP A 28 -22.61 -1.17 6.69
N PHE A 29 -21.44 -1.53 7.24
CA PHE A 29 -20.96 -0.96 8.50
C PHE A 29 -20.78 0.56 8.41
N ALA A 30 -20.14 1.06 7.35
CA ALA A 30 -19.92 2.49 7.15
C ALA A 30 -21.24 3.28 7.01
N ARG A 31 -22.22 2.72 6.29
CA ARG A 31 -23.56 3.32 6.14
C ARG A 31 -24.30 3.42 7.47
N LYS A 32 -24.22 2.38 8.31
CA LYS A 32 -24.83 2.36 9.65
C LYS A 32 -24.09 3.23 10.67
N ALA A 33 -22.76 3.32 10.56
CA ALA A 33 -21.94 4.10 11.48
C ALA A 33 -22.17 5.62 11.33
N GLY A 34 -22.42 6.09 10.10
CA GLY A 34 -22.58 7.51 9.80
C GLY A 34 -21.25 8.29 9.81
N TYR A 35 -21.28 9.50 9.25
CA TYR A 35 -20.07 10.30 8.98
C TYR A 35 -19.23 10.58 10.25
N GLU A 36 -19.83 11.14 11.30
CA GLU A 36 -19.10 11.54 12.51
C GLU A 36 -18.48 10.37 13.27
N ARG A 37 -19.14 9.20 13.27
CA ARG A 37 -18.57 8.00 13.89
C ARG A 37 -17.41 7.46 13.07
N MET A 38 -17.52 7.45 11.74
CA MET A 38 -16.43 7.03 10.86
C MET A 38 -15.20 7.93 10.98
N LYS A 39 -15.39 9.24 11.11
CA LYS A 39 -14.31 10.20 11.37
C LYS A 39 -13.64 9.94 12.72
N ARG A 40 -14.41 9.65 13.77
CA ARG A 40 -13.88 9.29 15.11
C ARG A 40 -13.14 7.95 15.14
N ILE A 41 -13.61 6.94 14.41
CA ILE A 41 -12.91 5.64 14.33
C ILE A 41 -11.56 5.78 13.62
N ASN A 42 -11.50 6.62 12.58
CA ASN A 42 -10.31 6.85 11.76
C ASN A 42 -9.59 8.15 12.15
N LYS A 43 -9.69 8.56 13.42
CA LYS A 43 -9.24 9.88 13.90
C LYS A 43 -7.79 10.19 13.52
N CYS A 44 -6.91 9.20 13.60
CA CYS A 44 -5.49 9.31 13.26
C CYS A 44 -5.20 9.80 11.83
N TYR A 45 -6.14 9.64 10.87
CA TYR A 45 -5.97 10.15 9.50
C TYR A 45 -6.50 11.58 9.30
N PHE A 46 -7.21 12.13 10.28
CA PHE A 46 -7.88 13.43 10.18
C PHE A 46 -7.42 14.44 11.24
N GLU A 47 -6.56 14.02 12.16
CA GLU A 47 -5.91 14.91 13.11
C GLU A 47 -4.95 15.83 12.36
N ASP A 48 -4.93 17.11 12.75
CA ASP A 48 -3.91 18.04 12.26
C ASP A 48 -2.58 17.64 12.89
N GLU A 49 -1.64 17.21 12.06
CA GLU A 49 -0.26 16.98 12.51
C GLU A 49 0.48 18.32 12.63
N GLU A 50 1.18 18.50 13.75
CA GLU A 50 2.04 19.67 13.98
C GLU A 50 3.31 19.60 13.11
N ASP A 51 3.81 18.39 12.84
CA ASP A 51 5.04 18.14 12.11
C ASP A 51 4.81 17.95 10.60
N LYS A 52 4.65 19.07 9.88
CA LYS A 52 4.50 19.07 8.41
C LYS A 52 5.86 19.15 7.72
N ILE A 53 6.13 18.25 6.77
CA ILE A 53 7.33 18.29 5.92
C ILE A 53 7.01 18.76 4.49
N SER A 54 7.98 19.39 3.83
CA SER A 54 7.87 19.71 2.40
C SER A 54 8.22 18.49 1.54
N PHE A 55 7.60 18.38 0.36
CA PHE A 55 8.03 17.36 -0.61
C PHE A 55 9.49 17.52 -1.04
N ARG A 56 10.06 18.72 -0.92
CA ARG A 56 11.47 19.00 -1.21
C ARG A 56 12.42 18.39 -0.16
N ASP A 57 11.91 18.09 1.03
CA ASP A 57 12.68 17.50 2.12
C ASP A 57 12.75 15.97 2.02
N ILE A 58 11.95 15.38 1.13
CA ILE A 58 11.94 13.95 0.84
C ILE A 58 12.99 13.64 -0.22
N GLU A 59 13.96 12.77 0.11
CA GLU A 59 14.98 12.31 -0.84
C GLU A 59 14.32 11.57 -2.02
N ASP A 60 14.59 12.03 -3.24
CA ASP A 60 14.20 11.34 -4.47
C ASP A 60 15.36 10.50 -5.01
N LYS A 61 15.24 9.18 -4.87
CA LYS A 61 16.20 8.19 -5.39
C LYS A 61 15.78 7.61 -6.76
N SER A 62 14.73 8.13 -7.40
CA SER A 62 14.26 7.61 -8.68
C SER A 62 15.27 7.86 -9.81
N THR A 63 15.31 6.95 -10.77
CA THR A 63 16.20 7.04 -11.93
C THR A 63 15.43 6.87 -13.23
N ASN A 64 16.12 7.04 -14.35
CA ASN A 64 15.56 6.77 -15.68
C ASN A 64 15.71 5.30 -16.12
N SER A 65 16.00 4.38 -15.19
CA SER A 65 16.24 2.96 -15.48
C SER A 65 15.52 2.06 -14.49
N ILE A 66 14.60 1.25 -14.99
CA ILE A 66 13.87 0.26 -14.19
C ILE A 66 14.83 -0.67 -13.46
N THR A 67 15.89 -1.15 -14.13
CA THR A 67 16.90 -2.02 -13.52
C THR A 67 17.58 -1.32 -12.36
N ARG A 68 17.94 -0.03 -12.52
CA ARG A 68 18.62 0.72 -11.46
C ARG A 68 17.69 0.97 -10.27
N ASP A 69 16.42 1.28 -10.52
CA ASP A 69 15.43 1.46 -9.46
C ASP A 69 15.19 0.17 -8.67
N ILE A 70 15.15 -0.99 -9.36
CA ILE A 70 15.05 -2.30 -8.70
C ILE A 70 16.26 -2.56 -7.79
N GLU A 71 17.47 -2.25 -8.26
CA GLU A 71 18.69 -2.40 -7.45
C GLU A 71 18.69 -1.48 -6.24
N ILE A 72 18.25 -0.21 -6.38
CA ILE A 72 18.11 0.71 -5.25
C ILE A 72 17.13 0.16 -4.22
N VAL A 73 15.96 -0.33 -4.65
CA VAL A 73 14.97 -0.94 -3.75
C VAL A 73 15.56 -2.18 -3.06
N LYS A 74 16.26 -3.04 -3.80
CA LYS A 74 16.93 -4.23 -3.23
C LYS A 74 17.92 -3.85 -2.15
N ASP A 75 18.78 -2.86 -2.43
CA ASP A 75 19.80 -2.39 -1.49
C ASP A 75 19.18 -1.81 -0.22
N GLU A 76 18.12 -1.01 -0.33
CA GLU A 76 17.40 -0.47 0.82
C GLU A 76 16.71 -1.56 1.65
N LEU A 77 16.11 -2.56 1.01
CA LEU A 77 15.53 -3.71 1.71
C LEU A 77 16.61 -4.48 2.50
N MET A 78 17.74 -4.81 1.86
CA MET A 78 18.84 -5.52 2.50
C MET A 78 19.44 -4.76 3.68
N LYS A 79 19.63 -3.44 3.55
CA LYS A 79 20.10 -2.56 4.66
C LYS A 79 19.17 -2.59 5.87
N ASN A 80 17.89 -2.82 5.66
CA ASN A 80 16.86 -2.88 6.72
C ASN A 80 16.58 -4.32 7.21
N GLY A 81 17.47 -5.28 6.91
CA GLY A 81 17.35 -6.67 7.37
C GLY A 81 16.32 -7.50 6.60
N LEU A 82 15.87 -7.04 5.43
CA LEU A 82 15.01 -7.77 4.51
C LEU A 82 15.88 -8.40 3.42
N ASP A 83 16.52 -9.52 3.76
CA ASP A 83 17.58 -10.18 2.99
C ASP A 83 17.07 -11.13 1.89
N LYS A 84 15.76 -11.44 1.88
CA LYS A 84 15.15 -12.36 0.92
C LYS A 84 14.10 -11.66 0.08
N ILE A 85 14.27 -11.75 -1.24
CA ILE A 85 13.29 -11.32 -2.24
C ILE A 85 13.07 -12.49 -3.17
N LEU A 86 11.88 -13.09 -3.11
CA LEU A 86 11.49 -14.23 -3.94
C LEU A 86 10.61 -13.72 -5.07
N TYR A 87 10.80 -14.25 -6.28
CA TYR A 87 9.91 -13.99 -7.40
C TYR A 87 9.44 -15.30 -8.03
N SER A 88 8.22 -15.29 -8.55
CA SER A 88 7.69 -16.34 -9.42
C SER A 88 7.20 -15.71 -10.70
N ASP A 89 7.63 -16.25 -11.83
CA ASP A 89 7.07 -15.91 -13.13
C ASP A 89 5.69 -16.57 -13.26
N LEU A 90 4.68 -15.76 -13.56
CA LEU A 90 3.29 -16.17 -13.79
C LEU A 90 2.85 -15.83 -15.23
N THR A 91 3.82 -15.53 -16.11
CA THR A 91 3.57 -15.21 -17.52
C THR A 91 2.85 -16.37 -18.18
N ARG A 92 1.74 -16.03 -18.84
CA ARG A 92 0.98 -16.94 -19.69
C ARG A 92 1.43 -16.72 -21.14
N PRO A 93 2.17 -17.66 -21.77
CA PRO A 93 2.74 -17.45 -23.10
C PRO A 93 1.71 -17.03 -24.15
N GLU A 94 0.48 -17.54 -24.04
CA GLU A 94 -0.63 -17.23 -24.94
C GLU A 94 -1.15 -15.79 -24.85
N LEU A 95 -0.89 -15.09 -23.75
CA LEU A 95 -1.31 -13.70 -23.55
C LEU A 95 -0.21 -12.70 -23.94
N GLY A 96 1.06 -13.13 -24.00
CA GLY A 96 2.18 -12.25 -24.31
C GLY A 96 2.42 -11.13 -23.29
N VAL A 97 1.90 -11.26 -22.06
CA VAL A 97 2.02 -10.26 -20.98
C VAL A 97 2.84 -10.83 -19.83
N SER A 98 3.94 -10.15 -19.48
CA SER A 98 4.77 -10.51 -18.34
C SER A 98 4.04 -10.29 -17.02
N VAL A 99 3.94 -11.34 -16.20
CA VAL A 99 3.31 -11.26 -14.87
C VAL A 99 4.25 -11.89 -13.86
N VAL A 100 4.51 -11.20 -12.75
CA VAL A 100 5.35 -11.70 -11.66
C VAL A 100 4.63 -11.62 -10.32
N ARG A 101 4.89 -12.61 -9.47
CA ARG A 101 4.55 -12.55 -8.04
C ARG A 101 5.82 -12.35 -7.25
N ILE A 102 5.90 -11.25 -6.52
CA ILE A 102 7.00 -10.98 -5.59
C ILE A 102 6.56 -11.33 -4.16
N VAL A 103 7.43 -12.01 -3.43
CA VAL A 103 7.27 -12.31 -2.00
C VAL A 103 8.54 -11.88 -1.29
N ILE A 104 8.40 -10.90 -0.38
CA ILE A 104 9.48 -10.46 0.51
C ILE A 104 9.10 -10.96 1.91
N PRO A 105 9.73 -12.03 2.43
CA PRO A 105 9.46 -12.52 3.77
C PRO A 105 9.64 -11.41 4.82
N THR A 106 8.88 -11.51 5.91
CA THR A 106 8.91 -10.55 7.05
C THR A 106 8.41 -9.13 6.75
N MET A 107 7.91 -8.85 5.53
CA MET A 107 7.10 -7.65 5.29
C MET A 107 5.68 -7.84 5.82
N GLU A 108 5.16 -6.81 6.48
CA GLU A 108 3.86 -6.88 7.14
C GLU A 108 2.68 -6.84 6.16
N LEU A 109 1.61 -7.56 6.50
CA LEU A 109 0.40 -7.67 5.69
C LEU A 109 -0.88 -7.31 6.47
N TYR A 110 -0.72 -6.70 7.65
CA TYR A 110 -1.80 -6.45 8.60
C TYR A 110 -3.00 -5.69 8.02
N SER A 111 -2.76 -4.75 7.10
CA SER A 111 -3.82 -3.94 6.47
C SER A 111 -4.76 -4.75 5.57
N ILE A 112 -4.30 -5.91 5.09
CA ILE A 112 -5.08 -6.84 4.27
C ILE A 112 -5.62 -7.98 5.14
N ASP A 113 -4.79 -8.53 6.02
CA ASP A 113 -5.10 -9.66 6.90
C ASP A 113 -4.60 -9.39 8.31
N ASN A 114 -5.53 -9.15 9.23
CA ASN A 114 -5.22 -8.79 10.63
C ASN A 114 -4.62 -9.94 11.44
N THR A 115 -4.67 -11.19 10.94
CA THR A 115 -3.98 -12.32 11.55
C THR A 115 -2.49 -12.36 11.19
N ARG A 116 -2.07 -11.52 10.23
CA ARG A 116 -0.72 -11.46 9.68
C ARG A 116 -0.03 -10.14 10.00
N ALA A 117 0.07 -9.84 11.29
CA ALA A 117 0.75 -8.65 11.80
C ALA A 117 2.28 -8.70 11.66
N GLY A 118 2.85 -9.92 11.70
CA GLY A 118 4.28 -10.25 11.67
C GLY A 118 5.10 -9.74 12.85
N ASP A 119 6.31 -10.27 13.00
CA ASP A 119 7.08 -10.13 14.24
C ASP A 119 7.81 -8.78 14.37
N ARG A 120 7.95 -8.03 13.27
CA ARG A 120 8.69 -6.75 13.30
C ARG A 120 7.83 -5.65 13.92
N CYS A 121 6.50 -5.73 13.81
CA CYS A 121 5.60 -4.80 14.50
C CYS A 121 5.72 -4.84 16.02
N LEU A 122 6.21 -5.94 16.61
CA LEU A 122 6.39 -6.10 18.05
C LEU A 122 7.70 -5.50 18.60
N LYS A 123 8.61 -5.05 17.72
CA LYS A 123 9.93 -4.53 18.11
C LYS A 123 9.95 -3.01 18.32
N PHE A 124 8.84 -2.33 18.04
CA PHE A 124 8.63 -0.89 18.17
C PHE A 124 7.53 -0.63 19.19
#